data_AF-A0A260ZU86-F1
#
_entry.id   AF-A0A260ZU86-F1
#
_cell.length_a   1.000
_cell.length_b   1.000
_cell.length_c   1.000
_cell.angle_alpha   90.00
_cell.angle_beta   90.00
_cell.angle_gamma   90.00
#
_symmetry.space_group_name_H-M   'P 1'
#
loop_
_entity.id
_entity.type
_entity.pdbx_description
1 polymer ?
#
loop_
_entity_poly.entity_id
_entity_poly.type
_entity_poly.pdbx_seq_one_letter_code
_entity_poly.pdbx_strand_id
1 'polypeptide(L)'
;MRGTLSDDDMTVITYWQNRRLGIIRFLEYLEASREDLNLSIEKLELNRDSKDFPEIMKPTVNWIHSKKVEVQNLRLMEKLNEADFDYLFYRIQPTVSLISNVYMTSGCRVGQNHQFKMRQLALYPGEWYTFENLMNSDCETIDISHCELDARDILDFVILWREGKRWQKLKKLALVLSQRITILPANPSRRNVRIHRTEGWSSCKYYIDRWQSQINSYCTNAMSSCIGHKPCGI
;
A
#
# COMPACT_ATOMS: atom_id res chain seq x y z
N MET A 1 -20.14 0.42 33.83
CA MET A 1 -18.94 -0.05 33.11
C MET A 1 -18.24 -1.05 34.01
N ARG A 2 -18.00 -2.29 33.56
CA ARG A 2 -17.08 -3.21 34.24
C ARG A 2 -15.86 -3.32 33.33
N GLY A 3 -14.70 -2.91 33.83
CA GLY A 3 -13.41 -3.09 33.18
C GLY A 3 -12.56 -3.99 34.07
N THR A 4 -11.83 -4.91 33.46
CA THR A 4 -10.81 -5.71 34.12
C THR A 4 -9.48 -5.31 33.51
N LEU A 5 -8.52 -4.91 34.34
CA LEU A 5 -7.14 -4.70 33.92
C LEU A 5 -6.44 -6.06 33.96
N SER A 6 -5.76 -6.41 32.88
CA SER A 6 -4.86 -7.57 32.80
C SER A 6 -3.44 -7.06 33.06
N ASP A 7 -2.68 -7.72 33.94
CA ASP A 7 -1.35 -7.24 34.36
C ASP A 7 -0.28 -7.32 33.25
N ASP A 8 -0.48 -8.14 32.22
CA ASP A 8 0.60 -8.44 31.25
C ASP A 8 0.59 -7.58 29.97
N ASP A 9 -0.47 -6.82 29.73
CA ASP A 9 -0.55 -5.83 28.65
C ASP A 9 -1.58 -4.82 29.12
N MET A 10 -1.29 -3.50 29.06
CA MET A 10 -2.19 -2.41 29.43
C MET A 10 -3.44 -2.35 28.52
N THR A 11 -4.22 -3.43 28.54
CA THR A 11 -5.36 -3.71 27.69
C THR A 11 -6.60 -3.38 28.49
N VAL A 12 -7.26 -2.29 28.11
CA VAL A 12 -8.54 -1.92 28.69
C VAL A 12 -9.64 -2.62 27.91
N ILE A 13 -10.16 -3.72 28.47
CA ILE A 13 -11.33 -4.41 27.91
C ILE A 13 -12.59 -3.77 28.50
N THR A 14 -13.47 -3.31 27.63
CA THR A 14 -14.75 -2.69 28.03
C THR A 14 -15.93 -3.48 27.48
N TYR A 15 -16.91 -3.74 28.34
CA TYR A 15 -18.12 -4.47 27.99
C TYR A 15 -19.32 -3.52 27.97
N TRP A 16 -20.06 -3.54 26.87
CA TRP A 16 -21.21 -2.66 26.65
C TRP A 16 -22.41 -3.47 26.18
N GLN A 17 -23.58 -3.23 26.76
CA GLN A 17 -24.83 -3.85 26.30
C GLN A 17 -25.22 -3.39 24.89
N ASN A 18 -24.90 -2.13 24.56
CA ASN A 18 -25.06 -1.55 23.24
C ASN A 18 -23.68 -1.10 22.75
N ARG A 19 -23.17 -1.78 21.72
CA ARG A 19 -21.83 -1.54 21.17
C ARG A 19 -21.65 -0.11 20.64
N ARG A 20 -22.65 0.41 19.93
CA ARG A 20 -22.64 1.78 19.40
C ARG A 20 -22.56 2.82 20.52
N LEU A 21 -23.39 2.70 21.55
CA LEU A 21 -23.36 3.60 22.69
C LEU A 21 -22.01 3.51 23.43
N GLY A 22 -21.49 2.29 23.59
CA GLY A 22 -20.19 2.07 24.22
C GLY A 22 -19.06 2.80 23.51
N ILE A 23 -19.02 2.72 22.18
CA ILE A 23 -18.01 3.42 21.37
C ILE A 23 -18.18 4.93 21.46
N ILE A 24 -19.40 5.46 21.39
CA ILE A 24 -19.65 6.90 21.56
C ILE A 24 -19.11 7.37 22.93
N ARG A 25 -19.46 6.67 24.01
CA ARG A 25 -18.99 7.00 25.37
C ARG A 25 -17.48 6.91 25.50
N PHE A 26 -16.87 5.92 24.85
CA PHE A 26 -15.42 5.79 24.85
C PHE A 26 -14.74 6.94 24.09
N LEU A 27 -15.25 7.33 22.93
CA LEU A 27 -14.74 8.48 22.17
C LEU A 27 -14.92 9.80 22.94
N GLU A 28 -16.06 9.99 23.63
CA GLU A 28 -16.29 11.12 24.53
C GLU A 28 -15.26 11.15 25.67
N TYR A 29 -14.93 10.00 26.25
CA TYR A 29 -13.91 9.88 27.30
C TYR A 29 -12.50 10.21 26.79
N LEU A 30 -12.12 9.67 25.62
CA LEU A 30 -10.84 9.98 24.98
C LEU A 30 -10.72 11.46 24.64
N GLU A 31 -11.82 12.08 24.19
CA GLU A 31 -11.87 13.51 23.91
C GLU A 31 -11.66 14.33 25.18
N ALA A 32 -12.36 13.99 26.26
CA ALA A 32 -12.25 14.70 27.54
C ALA A 32 -10.83 14.59 28.15
N SER A 33 -10.10 13.53 27.82
CA SER A 33 -8.75 13.25 28.35
C SER A 33 -7.63 13.64 27.37
N ARG A 34 -7.97 14.34 26.27
CA ARG A 34 -7.06 14.49 25.13
C ARG A 34 -5.83 15.33 25.45
N GLU A 35 -6.01 16.45 26.17
CA GLU A 35 -4.91 17.36 26.52
C GLU A 35 -3.87 16.67 27.40
N ASP A 36 -4.33 15.76 28.26
CA ASP A 36 -3.48 15.03 29.20
C ASP A 36 -2.75 13.84 28.55
N LEU A 37 -3.35 13.23 27.52
CA LEU A 37 -2.90 11.93 27.01
C LEU A 37 -2.13 11.98 25.68
N ASN A 38 -2.09 13.12 24.97
CA ASN A 38 -1.43 13.26 23.66
C ASN A 38 -1.61 12.03 22.75
N LEU A 39 -2.87 11.65 22.52
CA LEU A 39 -3.23 10.36 21.96
C LEU A 39 -2.80 10.22 20.48
N SER A 40 -2.06 9.16 20.18
CA SER A 40 -1.88 8.62 18.83
C SER A 40 -2.47 7.22 18.75
N ILE A 41 -3.14 6.88 17.64
CA ILE A 41 -3.61 5.51 17.41
C ILE A 41 -2.51 4.76 16.69
N GLU A 42 -1.80 3.88 17.42
CA GLU A 42 -0.79 3.01 16.81
C GLU A 42 -1.40 2.11 15.74
N LYS A 43 -2.53 1.47 16.04
CA LYS A 43 -3.18 0.54 15.12
C LYS A 43 -4.70 0.70 15.13
N LEU A 44 -5.27 0.96 13.95
CA LEU A 44 -6.71 0.93 13.71
C LEU A 44 -7.02 -0.24 12.76
N GLU A 45 -7.76 -1.22 13.28
CA GLU A 45 -8.22 -2.38 12.51
C GLU A 45 -9.75 -2.36 12.45
N LEU A 46 -10.31 -2.31 11.24
CA LEU A 46 -11.75 -2.24 11.02
C LEU A 46 -12.23 -3.48 10.28
N ASN A 47 -13.10 -4.24 10.95
CA ASN A 47 -13.66 -5.48 10.45
C ASN A 47 -15.20 -5.42 10.48
N ARG A 48 -15.82 -5.65 9.31
CA ARG A 48 -17.28 -5.64 9.10
C ARG A 48 -17.92 -6.97 9.47
N ASP A 49 -17.63 -7.50 10.65
CA ASP A 49 -18.25 -8.73 11.16
C ASP A 49 -19.63 -8.52 11.79
N SER A 50 -20.09 -7.27 11.86
CA SER A 50 -21.32 -6.93 12.56
C SER A 50 -22.28 -6.10 11.69
N LYS A 51 -23.59 -6.33 11.88
CA LYS A 51 -24.66 -5.63 11.15
C LYS A 51 -24.68 -4.13 11.46
N ASP A 52 -24.26 -3.73 12.65
CA ASP A 52 -24.16 -2.34 13.11
C ASP A 52 -22.85 -1.65 12.68
N PHE A 53 -22.00 -2.31 11.87
CA PHE A 53 -20.69 -1.78 11.50
C PHE A 53 -20.74 -0.36 10.90
N PRO A 54 -21.61 -0.02 9.92
CA PRO A 54 -21.63 1.34 9.37
C PRO A 54 -22.03 2.41 10.39
N GLU A 55 -22.91 2.07 11.33
CA GLU A 55 -23.36 2.98 12.40
C GLU A 55 -22.29 3.24 13.46
N ILE A 56 -21.32 2.34 13.56
CA ILE A 56 -20.18 2.46 14.48
C ILE A 56 -18.99 3.10 13.77
N MET A 57 -18.65 2.60 12.59
CA MET A 57 -17.49 3.01 11.81
C MET A 57 -17.56 4.50 11.51
N LYS A 58 -18.69 5.02 11.00
CA LYS A 58 -18.78 6.43 10.59
C LYS A 58 -18.57 7.41 11.76
N PRO A 59 -19.23 7.27 12.92
CA PRO A 59 -18.91 8.10 14.08
C PRO A 59 -17.46 8.02 14.53
N THR A 60 -16.87 6.82 14.60
CA THR A 60 -15.46 6.66 14.99
C THR A 60 -14.52 7.38 14.03
N VAL A 61 -14.73 7.21 12.72
CA VAL A 61 -13.89 7.80 11.68
C VAL A 61 -14.08 9.31 11.63
N ASN A 62 -15.31 9.80 11.76
CA ASN A 62 -15.58 11.24 11.87
C ASN A 62 -14.90 11.84 13.10
N TRP A 63 -14.89 11.14 14.23
CA TRP A 63 -14.18 11.59 15.43
C TRP A 63 -12.67 11.67 15.16
N ILE A 64 -12.04 10.58 14.68
CA ILE A 64 -10.61 10.54 14.33
C ILE A 64 -10.25 11.70 13.39
N HIS A 65 -11.03 11.87 12.33
CA HIS A 65 -10.82 12.89 11.31
C HIS A 65 -11.00 14.32 11.85
N SER A 66 -12.12 14.61 12.52
CA SER A 66 -12.41 15.95 13.06
C SER A 66 -11.41 16.39 14.11
N LYS A 67 -10.88 15.43 14.87
CA LYS A 67 -9.89 15.65 15.91
C LYS A 67 -8.46 15.61 15.38
N LYS A 68 -8.23 15.26 14.11
CA LYS A 68 -6.90 15.10 13.52
C LYS A 68 -6.04 14.14 14.34
N VAL A 69 -6.66 13.07 14.84
CA VAL A 69 -5.92 12.03 15.57
C VAL A 69 -5.04 11.30 14.56
N GLU A 70 -3.75 11.22 14.86
CA GLU A 70 -2.82 10.49 14.03
C GLU A 70 -3.11 9.00 14.13
N VAL A 71 -3.23 8.35 12.99
CA VAL A 71 -3.30 6.88 12.86
C VAL A 71 -1.99 6.44 12.24
N GLN A 72 -1.23 5.60 12.92
CA GLN A 72 0.04 5.10 12.37
C GLN A 72 -0.24 3.97 11.38
N ASN A 73 -0.97 2.94 11.81
CA ASN A 73 -1.24 1.75 11.02
C ASN A 73 -2.74 1.58 10.80
N LEU A 74 -3.18 1.58 9.54
CA LEU A 74 -4.55 1.32 9.13
C LEU A 74 -4.65 -0.05 8.46
N ARG A 75 -5.51 -0.91 9.00
CA ARG A 75 -5.81 -2.21 8.41
C ARG A 75 -7.29 -2.31 8.04
N LEU A 76 -7.56 -2.51 6.76
CA LEU A 76 -8.89 -2.60 6.16
C LEU A 76 -9.13 -4.06 5.71
N MET A 77 -10.13 -4.71 6.28
CA MET A 77 -10.36 -6.15 6.09
C MET A 77 -11.39 -6.46 4.99
N GLU A 78 -11.33 -7.66 4.41
CA GLU A 78 -12.07 -8.14 3.21
C GLU A 78 -13.58 -7.86 3.18
N LYS A 79 -14.23 -7.76 4.35
CA LYS A 79 -15.69 -7.63 4.44
C LYS A 79 -16.22 -6.21 4.19
N LEU A 80 -15.33 -5.22 4.07
CA LEU A 80 -15.74 -3.85 3.74
C LEU A 80 -16.32 -3.80 2.31
N ASN A 81 -17.41 -3.05 2.13
CA ASN A 81 -17.85 -2.70 0.77
C ASN A 81 -17.07 -1.48 0.28
N GLU A 82 -17.15 -1.21 -1.03
CA GLU A 82 -16.41 -0.12 -1.67
C GLU A 82 -16.74 1.26 -1.08
N ALA A 83 -18.01 1.54 -0.78
CA ALA A 83 -18.43 2.83 -0.26
C ALA A 83 -17.87 3.09 1.15
N ASP A 84 -17.85 2.05 1.99
CA ASP A 84 -17.24 2.11 3.33
C ASP A 84 -15.70 2.23 3.22
N PHE A 85 -15.08 1.52 2.28
CA PHE A 85 -13.65 1.65 2.02
C PHE A 85 -13.27 3.05 1.56
N ASP A 86 -13.96 3.59 0.56
CA ASP A 86 -13.71 4.92 0.01
C ASP A 86 -13.83 5.99 1.10
N TYR A 87 -14.88 5.89 1.91
CA TYR A 87 -15.08 6.76 3.06
C TYR A 87 -13.95 6.69 4.09
N LEU A 88 -13.46 5.48 4.40
CA LEU A 88 -12.35 5.26 5.32
C LEU A 88 -11.03 5.81 4.76
N PHE A 89 -10.75 5.46 3.51
CA PHE A 89 -9.52 5.79 2.80
C PHE A 89 -9.28 7.29 2.71
N TYR A 90 -10.33 8.09 2.45
CA TYR A 90 -10.17 9.54 2.37
C TYR A 90 -10.15 10.26 3.73
N ARG A 91 -10.74 9.67 4.77
CA ARG A 91 -10.82 10.33 6.08
C ARG A 91 -9.67 9.98 7.01
N ILE A 92 -9.04 8.82 6.83
CA ILE A 92 -7.91 8.36 7.62
C ILE A 92 -6.70 8.26 6.72
N GLN A 93 -5.70 9.11 6.97
CA GLN A 93 -4.42 9.07 6.29
C GLN A 93 -3.38 8.45 7.24
N PRO A 94 -3.07 7.15 7.11
CA PRO A 94 -2.10 6.53 7.99
C PRO A 94 -0.69 7.04 7.71
N THR A 95 0.13 7.21 8.75
CA THR A 95 1.51 7.74 8.64
C THR A 95 2.55 6.64 8.47
N VAL A 96 2.31 5.44 9.01
CA VAL A 96 3.26 4.32 8.98
C VAL A 96 2.84 3.27 7.96
N SER A 97 1.64 2.73 8.04
CA SER A 97 1.23 1.67 7.13
C SER A 97 -0.25 1.68 6.74
N LEU A 98 -0.52 1.33 5.48
CA LEU A 98 -1.83 0.93 4.99
C LEU A 98 -1.76 -0.52 4.52
N ILE A 99 -2.59 -1.37 5.12
CA ILE A 99 -2.81 -2.73 4.68
C ILE A 99 -4.30 -2.89 4.34
N SER A 100 -4.60 -3.14 3.08
CA SER A 100 -5.97 -3.40 2.64
C SER A 100 -6.09 -4.80 2.08
N ASN A 101 -7.09 -5.53 2.56
CA ASN A 101 -7.55 -6.77 1.94
C ASN A 101 -8.93 -6.61 1.30
N VAL A 102 -9.38 -5.39 1.03
CA VAL A 102 -10.75 -5.15 0.54
C VAL A 102 -10.85 -5.50 -0.94
N TYR A 103 -11.80 -6.37 -1.28
CA TYR A 103 -12.15 -6.68 -2.65
C TYR A 103 -12.89 -5.51 -3.28
N MET A 104 -12.39 -5.07 -4.44
CA MET A 104 -13.05 -4.05 -5.27
C MET A 104 -13.65 -4.69 -6.51
N THR A 105 -14.74 -4.12 -6.99
CA THR A 105 -15.31 -4.43 -8.29
C THR A 105 -14.36 -3.97 -9.41
N SER A 106 -14.34 -4.72 -10.50
CA SER A 106 -13.51 -4.41 -11.67
C SER A 106 -13.81 -2.99 -12.17
N GLY A 107 -12.75 -2.20 -12.43
CA GLY A 107 -12.87 -0.82 -12.89
C GLY A 107 -13.13 0.21 -11.78
N CYS A 108 -13.17 -0.22 -10.51
CA CYS A 108 -13.16 0.70 -9.38
C CYS A 108 -11.88 1.55 -9.39
N ARG A 109 -12.03 2.87 -9.24
CA ARG A 109 -10.92 3.84 -9.27
C ARG A 109 -10.81 4.62 -7.96
N VAL A 110 -10.97 3.91 -6.84
CA VAL A 110 -10.75 4.54 -5.52
C VAL A 110 -9.33 5.06 -5.45
N GLY A 111 -9.14 6.25 -4.88
CA GLY A 111 -7.83 6.83 -4.72
C GLY A 111 -7.11 7.15 -6.05
N GLN A 112 -7.84 7.33 -7.16
CA GLN A 112 -7.24 7.88 -8.37
C GLN A 112 -6.59 9.23 -8.03
N ASN A 113 -5.33 9.40 -8.42
CA ASN A 113 -4.49 10.57 -8.10
C ASN A 113 -4.14 10.73 -6.61
N HIS A 114 -4.45 9.75 -5.76
CA HIS A 114 -4.07 9.80 -4.36
C HIS A 114 -2.55 9.66 -4.20
N GLN A 115 -1.96 10.52 -3.38
CA GLN A 115 -0.54 10.46 -3.04
C GLN A 115 -0.35 9.63 -1.78
N PHE A 116 0.12 8.40 -1.93
CA PHE A 116 0.43 7.54 -0.80
C PHE A 116 1.71 8.03 -0.10
N LYS A 117 1.57 8.61 1.09
CA LYS A 117 2.70 9.12 1.91
C LYS A 117 2.76 8.38 3.24
N MET A 118 3.38 7.21 3.21
CA MET A 118 3.49 6.33 4.39
C MET A 118 4.70 5.41 4.23
N ARG A 119 5.18 4.79 5.31
CA ARG A 119 6.32 3.88 5.20
C ARG A 119 6.00 2.64 4.36
N GLN A 120 4.83 2.05 4.56
CA GLN A 120 4.43 0.80 3.93
C GLN A 120 3.02 0.86 3.34
N LEU A 121 2.91 0.48 2.07
CA LEU A 121 1.65 0.27 1.38
C LEU A 121 1.53 -1.20 1.00
N ALA A 122 0.44 -1.85 1.39
CA ALA A 122 0.15 -3.23 1.04
C ALA A 122 -1.32 -3.45 0.64
N LEU A 123 -1.60 -3.93 -0.57
CA LEU A 123 -2.95 -4.09 -1.11
C LEU A 123 -3.17 -5.53 -1.64
N TYR A 124 -4.18 -6.22 -1.12
CA TYR A 124 -4.48 -7.65 -1.38
C TYR A 124 -6.00 -7.93 -1.45
N PRO A 125 -6.71 -7.67 -2.56
CA PRO A 125 -6.14 -7.37 -3.87
C PRO A 125 -6.03 -5.86 -4.15
N GLY A 126 -5.30 -5.53 -5.20
CA GLY A 126 -4.96 -4.18 -5.62
C GLY A 126 -5.26 -3.93 -7.09
N GLU A 127 -6.36 -4.47 -7.63
CA GLU A 127 -6.75 -4.25 -9.04
C GLU A 127 -6.93 -2.76 -9.36
N TRP A 128 -7.42 -1.99 -8.40
CA TRP A 128 -7.65 -0.55 -8.53
C TRP A 128 -6.35 0.29 -8.47
N TYR A 129 -5.21 -0.33 -8.13
CA TYR A 129 -3.92 0.36 -8.06
C TYR A 129 -3.34 0.58 -9.46
N THR A 130 -3.28 1.84 -9.88
CA THR A 130 -2.87 2.23 -11.24
C THR A 130 -1.38 2.59 -11.32
N PHE A 131 -0.87 2.70 -12.56
CA PHE A 131 0.48 3.22 -12.80
C PHE A 131 0.64 4.63 -12.22
N GLU A 132 -0.38 5.49 -12.32
CA GLU A 132 -0.36 6.82 -11.72
C GLU A 132 -0.23 6.78 -10.19
N ASN A 133 -0.89 5.82 -9.53
CA ASN A 133 -0.71 5.61 -8.10
C ASN A 133 0.73 5.22 -7.76
N LEU A 134 1.34 4.31 -8.52
CA LEU A 134 2.74 3.94 -8.38
C LEU A 134 3.66 5.14 -8.52
N MET A 135 3.40 5.97 -9.54
CA MET A 135 4.21 7.14 -9.83
C MET A 135 4.09 8.25 -8.77
N ASN A 136 2.96 8.33 -8.08
CA ASN A 136 2.69 9.34 -7.06
C ASN A 136 2.93 8.85 -5.61
N SER A 137 3.35 7.60 -5.43
CA SER A 137 3.61 7.02 -4.10
C SER A 137 4.96 7.48 -3.54
N ASP A 138 4.97 8.06 -2.34
CA ASP A 138 6.16 8.32 -1.53
C ASP A 138 6.20 7.31 -0.36
N CYS A 139 6.52 6.05 -0.70
CA CYS A 139 6.57 4.94 0.24
C CYS A 139 7.97 4.30 0.30
N GLU A 140 8.30 3.67 1.44
CA GLU A 140 9.52 2.87 1.55
C GLU A 140 9.31 1.45 1.03
N THR A 141 8.13 0.88 1.25
CA THR A 141 7.76 -0.46 0.80
C THR A 141 6.39 -0.43 0.15
N ILE A 142 6.29 -1.03 -1.04
CA ILE A 142 5.04 -1.20 -1.79
C ILE A 142 4.90 -2.70 -2.09
N ASP A 143 3.78 -3.29 -1.67
CA ASP A 143 3.43 -4.71 -1.91
C ASP A 143 1.99 -4.81 -2.41
N ILE A 144 1.83 -4.97 -3.72
CA ILE A 144 0.51 -4.95 -4.38
C ILE A 144 0.28 -6.29 -5.05
N SER A 145 -0.81 -6.95 -4.70
CA SER A 145 -1.22 -8.18 -5.38
C SER A 145 -2.42 -7.99 -6.29
N HIS A 146 -2.45 -8.75 -7.38
CA HIS A 146 -3.51 -8.68 -8.39
C HIS A 146 -3.69 -7.27 -8.98
N CYS A 147 -2.60 -6.54 -9.25
CA CYS A 147 -2.72 -5.26 -9.94
C CYS A 147 -2.85 -5.43 -11.46
N GLU A 148 -3.46 -4.44 -12.10
CA GLU A 148 -3.68 -4.38 -13.56
C GLU A 148 -2.51 -3.73 -14.33
N LEU A 149 -1.36 -3.51 -13.67
CA LEU A 149 -0.17 -2.96 -14.32
C LEU A 149 0.32 -3.90 -15.43
N ASP A 150 0.64 -3.32 -16.57
CA ASP A 150 1.20 -4.06 -17.70
C ASP A 150 2.74 -4.02 -17.75
N ALA A 151 3.32 -4.65 -18.77
CA ALA A 151 4.78 -4.71 -18.93
C ALA A 151 5.41 -3.35 -19.19
N ARG A 152 4.69 -2.45 -19.87
CA ARG A 152 5.16 -1.12 -20.21
C ARG A 152 5.15 -0.25 -18.97
N ASP A 153 4.09 -0.31 -18.17
CA ASP A 153 4.00 0.40 -16.88
C ASP A 153 5.20 0.06 -15.98
N ILE A 154 5.51 -1.23 -15.83
CA ILE A 154 6.63 -1.68 -14.99
C ILE A 154 7.98 -1.23 -15.58
N LEU A 155 8.14 -1.34 -16.90
CA LEU A 155 9.37 -0.92 -17.56
C LEU A 155 9.62 0.59 -17.40
N ASP A 156 8.59 1.39 -17.63
CA ASP A 156 8.64 2.85 -17.50
C ASP A 156 8.94 3.26 -16.06
N PHE A 157 8.29 2.61 -15.08
CA PHE A 157 8.61 2.80 -13.66
C PHE A 157 10.10 2.53 -13.37
N VAL A 158 10.63 1.39 -13.83
CA VAL A 158 12.02 1.00 -13.56
C VAL A 158 13.03 1.94 -14.21
N ILE A 159 12.76 2.40 -15.43
CA ILE A 159 13.58 3.41 -16.12
C ILE A 159 13.63 4.69 -15.29
N LEU A 160 12.46 5.20 -14.90
CA LEU A 160 12.35 6.46 -14.16
C LEU A 160 12.92 6.36 -12.73
N TRP A 161 12.75 5.22 -12.06
CA TRP A 161 13.34 4.99 -10.74
C TRP A 161 14.86 4.96 -10.79
N ARG A 162 15.43 4.36 -11.84
CA ARG A 162 16.88 4.30 -12.05
C ARG A 162 17.53 5.67 -12.25
N GLU A 163 16.82 6.61 -12.87
CA GLU A 163 17.32 7.99 -13.02
C GLU A 163 17.52 8.70 -11.67
N GLY A 164 17.00 8.14 -10.57
CA GLY A 164 17.35 8.54 -9.20
C GLY A 164 16.75 9.87 -8.73
N LYS A 165 15.96 10.52 -9.58
CA LYS A 165 15.33 11.82 -9.29
C LYS A 165 14.08 11.70 -8.41
N ARG A 166 13.43 10.53 -8.38
CA ARG A 166 12.16 10.25 -7.67
C ARG A 166 12.23 8.91 -6.92
N TRP A 167 11.33 8.68 -5.96
CA TRP A 167 11.26 7.46 -5.11
C TRP A 167 12.55 7.12 -4.34
N GLN A 168 13.24 8.13 -3.81
CA GLN A 168 14.50 7.94 -3.07
C GLN A 168 14.35 7.09 -1.80
N LYS A 169 13.16 7.12 -1.19
CA LYS A 169 12.80 6.35 0.00
C LYS A 169 12.45 4.90 -0.31
N LEU A 170 12.09 4.58 -1.56
CA LEU A 170 11.65 3.24 -1.94
C LEU A 170 12.81 2.25 -1.80
N LYS A 171 12.61 1.26 -0.93
CA LYS A 171 13.55 0.18 -0.62
C LYS A 171 13.11 -1.13 -1.26
N LYS A 172 11.79 -1.36 -1.33
CA LYS A 172 11.19 -2.61 -1.82
C LYS A 172 9.94 -2.33 -2.64
N LEU A 173 9.87 -2.95 -3.83
CA LEU A 173 8.67 -3.03 -4.65
C LEU A 173 8.36 -4.51 -4.94
N ALA A 174 7.19 -4.96 -4.51
CA ALA A 174 6.64 -6.27 -4.81
C ALA A 174 5.30 -6.11 -5.55
N LEU A 175 5.22 -6.66 -6.76
CA LEU A 175 4.02 -6.61 -7.60
C LEU A 175 3.63 -8.02 -8.01
N VAL A 176 2.36 -8.39 -7.79
CA VAL A 176 1.77 -9.62 -8.33
C VAL A 176 0.72 -9.20 -9.33
N LEU A 177 0.88 -9.59 -10.59
CA LEU A 177 0.04 -9.09 -11.67
C LEU A 177 -1.17 -10.00 -11.89
N SER A 178 -2.30 -9.39 -12.25
CA SER A 178 -3.52 -10.11 -12.61
C SER A 178 -3.39 -10.86 -13.93
N GLN A 179 -2.56 -10.38 -14.85
CA GLN A 179 -2.30 -11.01 -16.14
C GLN A 179 -0.88 -11.58 -16.22
N ARG A 180 -0.71 -12.69 -16.94
CA ARG A 180 0.62 -13.21 -17.27
C ARG A 180 1.28 -12.28 -18.29
N ILE A 181 2.32 -11.58 -17.86
CA ILE A 181 3.18 -10.87 -18.81
C ILE A 181 4.10 -11.87 -19.51
N THR A 182 4.13 -11.81 -20.84
CA THR A 182 5.20 -12.40 -21.65
C THR A 182 6.13 -11.29 -22.12
N ILE A 183 7.30 -11.15 -21.49
CA ILE A 183 8.34 -10.24 -21.99
C ILE A 183 9.13 -11.01 -23.05
N LEU A 184 8.91 -10.70 -24.32
CA LEU A 184 9.75 -11.21 -25.40
C LEU A 184 11.04 -10.37 -25.43
N PRO A 185 12.22 -10.96 -25.25
CA PRO A 185 13.47 -10.20 -25.36
C PRO A 185 13.63 -9.70 -26.80
N ALA A 186 13.92 -8.41 -26.96
CA ALA A 186 14.28 -7.85 -28.26
C ALA A 186 15.61 -8.42 -28.81
N ASN A 187 16.40 -9.13 -27.98
CA ASN A 187 17.61 -9.81 -28.39
C ASN A 187 17.99 -10.94 -27.39
N PRO A 188 18.08 -12.23 -27.77
CA PRO A 188 18.25 -13.36 -26.85
C PRO A 188 19.64 -13.47 -26.19
N SER A 189 20.59 -12.58 -26.47
CA SER A 189 21.99 -12.69 -26.05
C SER A 189 22.41 -11.82 -24.85
N ARG A 190 21.50 -11.10 -24.17
CA ARG A 190 21.82 -10.33 -22.95
C ARG A 190 20.93 -10.71 -21.75
N ARG A 191 21.53 -11.40 -20.76
CA ARG A 191 21.00 -11.81 -19.44
C ARG A 191 20.76 -10.59 -18.53
N ASN A 192 19.95 -10.56 -17.46
CA ASN A 192 18.70 -11.20 -17.03
C ASN A 192 18.20 -10.33 -15.85
N VAL A 193 16.98 -9.79 -15.90
CA VAL A 193 16.25 -9.38 -14.68
C VAL A 193 15.79 -10.69 -14.01
N ARG A 194 16.17 -10.95 -12.75
CA ARG A 194 15.70 -12.15 -12.05
C ARG A 194 14.26 -11.94 -11.58
N ILE A 195 13.33 -12.43 -12.39
CA ILE A 195 11.91 -12.57 -12.05
C ILE A 195 11.77 -13.88 -11.27
N HIS A 196 11.41 -13.78 -9.99
CA HIS A 196 11.15 -14.98 -9.17
C HIS A 196 9.73 -15.49 -9.42
N ARG A 197 9.61 -16.54 -10.22
CA ARG A 197 8.38 -17.34 -10.29
C ARG A 197 8.30 -18.21 -9.03
N THR A 198 7.46 -17.84 -8.07
CA THR A 198 7.14 -18.71 -6.94
C THR A 198 6.10 -19.73 -7.40
N GLU A 199 6.47 -21.01 -7.43
CA GLU A 199 5.54 -22.10 -7.75
C GLU A 199 4.49 -22.23 -6.63
N GLY A 200 3.21 -22.19 -7.01
CA GLY A 200 2.10 -22.49 -6.09
C GLY A 200 0.79 -21.76 -6.38
N TRP A 201 0.81 -20.61 -7.06
CA TRP A 201 -0.39 -19.84 -7.39
C TRP A 201 -0.29 -19.38 -8.86
N SER A 202 -1.40 -19.27 -9.57
CA SER A 202 -1.46 -18.99 -11.03
C SER A 202 -0.97 -17.58 -11.45
N SER A 203 -0.40 -16.80 -10.53
CA SER A 203 0.04 -15.41 -10.70
C SER A 203 1.58 -15.25 -10.67
N CYS A 204 2.12 -14.33 -11.48
CA CYS A 204 3.54 -14.00 -11.51
C CYS A 204 3.87 -12.95 -10.44
N LYS A 205 4.85 -13.23 -9.56
CA LYS A 205 5.38 -12.26 -8.60
C LYS A 205 6.65 -11.60 -9.15
N TYR A 206 6.75 -10.28 -9.01
CA TYR A 206 7.93 -9.49 -9.35
C TYR A 206 8.48 -8.85 -8.07
N TYR A 207 9.76 -9.08 -7.80
CA TYR A 207 10.49 -8.46 -6.70
C TYR A 207 11.57 -7.57 -7.30
N ILE A 208 11.56 -6.28 -6.96
CA ILE A 208 12.60 -5.33 -7.36
C ILE A 208 13.20 -4.73 -6.10
N ASP A 209 14.42 -5.16 -5.77
CA ASP A 209 15.21 -4.66 -4.65
C ASP A 209 16.29 -3.70 -5.15
N ARG A 210 16.61 -2.69 -4.32
CA ARG A 210 17.66 -1.71 -4.62
C ARG A 210 19.07 -2.32 -4.45
N TRP A 211 19.58 -2.99 -5.48
CA TRP A 211 20.95 -3.50 -5.52
C TRP A 211 21.91 -2.46 -6.12
N GLN A 212 22.55 -1.65 -5.28
CA GLN A 212 23.49 -0.60 -5.73
C GLN A 212 24.81 -1.13 -6.33
N SER A 213 25.23 -2.37 -6.04
CA SER A 213 26.57 -2.86 -6.46
C SER A 213 26.60 -3.71 -7.73
N GLN A 214 25.48 -4.27 -8.21
CA GLN A 214 25.49 -5.18 -9.38
C GLN A 214 25.00 -4.54 -10.68
N ILE A 215 24.24 -3.44 -10.62
CA ILE A 215 23.62 -2.83 -11.82
C ILE A 215 24.62 -1.98 -12.62
N ASN A 216 25.65 -1.44 -11.98
CA ASN A 216 26.68 -0.63 -12.65
C ASN A 216 27.51 -1.45 -13.67
N SER A 217 27.69 -2.76 -13.49
CA SER A 217 28.47 -3.56 -14.45
C SER A 217 27.71 -3.86 -15.76
N TYR A 218 26.37 -3.79 -15.74
CA TYR A 218 25.54 -4.22 -16.87
C TYR A 218 25.36 -3.15 -17.95
N CYS A 219 25.52 -1.85 -17.64
CA CYS A 219 25.26 -0.78 -18.61
C CYS A 219 26.50 -0.05 -19.14
N THR A 220 27.65 -0.08 -18.44
CA THR A 220 28.90 0.42 -19.04
C THR A 220 29.22 -0.37 -20.32
N ASN A 221 28.95 -1.67 -20.33
CA ASN A 221 29.13 -2.54 -21.48
C ASN A 221 28.06 -2.38 -22.58
N ALA A 222 26.91 -1.79 -22.27
CA ALA A 222 25.83 -1.57 -23.25
C ALA A 222 25.97 -0.23 -23.99
N MET A 223 26.57 0.79 -23.36
CA MET A 223 26.86 2.08 -24.03
C MET A 223 28.15 2.05 -24.86
N SER A 224 29.15 1.23 -24.50
CA SER A 224 30.36 1.06 -25.34
C SER A 224 30.08 0.36 -26.67
N SER A 225 29.00 -0.41 -26.80
CA SER A 225 28.65 -1.10 -28.06
C SER A 225 27.89 -0.23 -29.07
N CYS A 226 27.61 1.05 -28.75
CA CYS A 226 26.83 1.95 -29.61
C CYS A 226 27.64 3.14 -30.17
N ILE A 227 28.95 3.25 -29.90
CA ILE A 227 29.82 4.34 -30.41
C ILE A 227 30.91 3.77 -31.33
N GLY A 228 30.52 2.87 -32.24
CA GLY A 228 31.45 2.11 -33.08
C GLY A 228 31.02 1.98 -34.54
N HIS A 229 30.41 3.00 -35.14
CA HIS A 229 30.23 3.05 -36.59
C HIS A 229 31.12 4.14 -37.20
N LYS A 230 32.20 3.70 -37.86
CA LYS A 230 32.97 4.50 -38.82
C LYS A 230 32.10 4.80 -40.05
N PRO A 231 32.26 5.95 -40.72
CA PRO A 231 31.63 6.21 -41.99
C PRO A 231 32.37 5.42 -43.09
N CYS A 232 31.65 4.57 -43.83
CA CYS A 232 32.14 4.05 -45.10
C CYS A 232 31.63 4.98 -46.21
N GLY A 233 32.56 5.70 -46.83
CA GLY A 233 32.35 6.28 -48.15
C GLY A 233 32.65 5.24 -49.23
N ILE A 234 31.86 5.27 -50.31
CA ILE A 234 32.34 5.35 -51.69
C ILE A 234 31.39 6.35 -52.38
#